data_AF-A0A0A9XDJ3-F1
#
_entry.id   AF-A0A0A9XDJ3-F1
#
_cell.length_a   1.000
_cell.length_b   1.000
_cell.length_c   1.000
_cell.angle_alpha   90.00
_cell.angle_beta   90.00
_cell.angle_gamma   90.00
#
_symmetry.space_group_name_H-M   'P 1'
#
loop_
_entity.id
_entity.type
_entity.pdbx_description
1 polymer ?
#
loop_
_entity_poly.entity_id
_entity_poly.type
_entity_poly.pdbx_seq_one_letter_code
_entity_poly.pdbx_strand_id
1 'polypeptide(L)'
;MQRLASVATAKGKAAIDSIYGVHRHVSQNFTQTLAMVFSLTRSVARVGFNEKHCQKLNIAYLAAKVTYDKISRTVAADNMDGFLKLIVTNDGTYTILGVCAVGASSSTLVNIGSVAI
;
A
#
# COMPACT_ATOMS: atom_id res chain seq x y z
N MET A 1 -11.64 -11.31 -3.18
CA MET A 1 -10.41 -11.80 -3.86
C MET A 1 -9.88 -10.72 -4.77
N GLN A 2 -8.66 -10.22 -4.53
CA GLN A 2 -7.97 -9.31 -5.45
C GLN A 2 -7.25 -10.11 -6.55
N ARG A 3 -7.45 -9.74 -7.82
CA ARG A 3 -6.80 -10.36 -8.99
C ARG A 3 -5.70 -9.43 -9.51
N LEU A 4 -4.45 -9.68 -9.11
CA LEU A 4 -3.27 -8.91 -9.55
C LEU A 4 -2.14 -9.86 -9.97
N ALA A 5 -1.33 -9.43 -10.95
CA ALA A 5 -0.17 -10.19 -11.42
C ALA A 5 0.84 -10.47 -10.28
N SER A 6 1.10 -9.47 -9.43
CA SER A 6 2.02 -9.63 -8.29
C SER A 6 1.56 -10.72 -7.31
N VAL A 7 0.24 -10.82 -7.06
CA VAL A 7 -0.34 -11.86 -6.18
C VAL A 7 -0.15 -13.24 -6.82
N ALA A 8 -0.33 -13.35 -8.13
CA ALA A 8 -0.16 -14.61 -8.85
C ALA A 8 1.29 -15.10 -8.79
N THR A 9 2.28 -14.21 -9.00
CA THR A 9 3.70 -14.54 -8.90
C THR A 9 4.09 -14.99 -7.49
N ALA A 10 3.61 -14.28 -6.47
CA ALA A 10 3.86 -14.66 -5.07
C ALA A 10 3.28 -16.04 -4.75
N LYS A 11 2.04 -16.32 -5.17
CA LYS A 11 1.41 -17.63 -4.97
C LYS A 11 2.09 -18.73 -5.77
N GLY A 12 2.57 -18.44 -6.99
CA GLY A 12 3.34 -19.39 -7.80
C GLY A 12 4.64 -19.81 -7.12
N LYS A 13 5.39 -18.85 -6.54
CA LYS A 13 6.58 -19.14 -5.74
C LYS A 13 6.25 -19.99 -4.50
N ALA A 14 5.20 -19.63 -3.77
CA ALA A 14 4.76 -20.38 -2.59
C ALA A 14 4.34 -21.82 -2.93
N ALA A 15 3.71 -22.04 -4.09
CA ALA A 15 3.37 -23.38 -4.57
C ALA A 15 4.63 -24.21 -4.86
N ILE A 16 5.64 -23.62 -5.48
CA ILE A 16 6.93 -24.28 -5.76
C ILE A 16 7.66 -24.62 -4.45
N ASP A 17 7.76 -23.67 -3.52
CA ASP A 17 8.38 -23.90 -2.21
C ASP A 17 7.69 -25.04 -1.44
N SER A 18 6.36 -25.15 -1.57
CA SER A 18 5.57 -26.25 -0.99
C SER A 18 5.86 -27.61 -1.64
N ILE A 19 6.07 -27.65 -2.96
CA ILE A 19 6.42 -28.88 -3.70
C ILE A 19 7.79 -29.40 -3.25
N TYR A 20 8.76 -28.52 -3.02
CA TYR A 20 10.11 -28.90 -2.59
C TYR A 20 10.25 -29.12 -1.07
N GLY A 21 9.15 -29.09 -0.30
CA GLY A 21 9.18 -29.29 1.15
C GLY A 21 9.89 -28.17 1.93
N VAL A 22 10.14 -27.04 1.29
CA VAL A 22 10.71 -25.86 1.95
C VAL A 22 9.57 -25.14 2.64
N HIS A 23 9.36 -25.42 3.93
CA HIS A 23 8.44 -24.64 4.75
C HIS A 23 9.04 -23.27 5.05
N ARG A 24 9.03 -22.39 4.03
CA ARG A 24 9.18 -20.96 4.27
C ARG A 24 7.99 -20.53 5.12
N HIS A 25 8.27 -19.91 6.26
CA HIS A 25 7.27 -19.27 7.09
C HIS A 25 6.71 -18.07 6.32
N VAL A 26 5.82 -18.32 5.35
CA VAL A 26 5.13 -17.25 4.63
C VAL A 26 4.15 -16.66 5.64
N SER A 27 4.51 -15.52 6.21
CA SER A 27 3.63 -14.78 7.09
C SER A 27 2.29 -14.58 6.38
N GLN A 28 1.21 -15.03 7.03
CA GLN A 28 -0.16 -15.01 6.50
C GLN A 28 -0.66 -13.59 6.15
N ASN A 29 0.13 -12.55 6.43
CA ASN A 29 -0.14 -11.15 6.14
C ASN A 29 0.21 -10.73 4.68
N PHE A 30 0.66 -11.67 3.84
CA PHE A 30 1.12 -11.43 2.46
C PHE A 30 0.11 -10.68 1.56
N THR A 31 -1.19 -10.73 1.87
CA THR A 31 -2.25 -10.04 1.14
C THR A 31 -2.37 -8.56 1.50
N GLN A 32 -1.90 -8.13 2.67
CA GLN A 32 -1.95 -6.73 3.10
C GLN A 32 -0.78 -5.92 2.55
N THR A 33 0.37 -6.57 2.36
CA THR A 33 1.64 -5.97 1.92
C THR A 33 1.70 -5.73 0.41
N LEU A 34 0.81 -6.33 -0.38
CA LEU A 34 0.90 -6.22 -1.84
C LEU A 34 0.31 -4.91 -2.37
N ALA A 35 1.15 -4.11 -3.01
CA ALA A 35 0.79 -2.87 -3.67
C ALA A 35 -0.12 -3.13 -4.90
N MET A 36 -1.27 -2.46 -4.93
CA MET A 36 -2.15 -2.38 -6.09
C MET A 36 -1.90 -1.07 -6.80
N VAL A 37 -1.35 -1.14 -8.02
CA VAL A 37 -1.03 0.03 -8.86
C VAL A 37 -1.87 -0.04 -10.13
N PHE A 38 -2.57 1.05 -10.45
CA PHE A 38 -3.31 1.25 -11.68
C PHE A 38 -2.80 2.49 -12.41
N SER A 39 -2.41 2.31 -13.67
CA SER A 39 -1.96 3.39 -14.54
C SER A 39 -3.01 3.63 -15.62
N LEU A 40 -4.02 4.44 -15.30
CA LEU A 40 -4.98 5.00 -16.25
C LEU A 40 -4.46 6.37 -16.70
N THR A 41 -5.25 7.43 -16.59
CA THR A 41 -4.83 8.84 -16.86
C THR A 41 -3.80 9.36 -15.86
N ARG A 42 -3.81 8.84 -14.62
CA ARG A 42 -2.85 9.10 -13.55
C ARG A 42 -2.57 7.81 -12.81
N SER A 43 -1.35 7.66 -12.29
CA SER A 43 -0.99 6.46 -11.53
C SER A 43 -1.60 6.50 -10.13
N VAL A 44 -2.41 5.50 -9.80
CA VAL A 44 -3.03 5.31 -8.49
C VAL A 44 -2.43 4.06 -7.87
N ALA A 45 -1.85 4.19 -6.69
CA ALA A 45 -1.25 3.09 -5.97
C ALA A 45 -1.82 2.99 -4.55
N ARG A 46 -1.97 1.78 -4.03
CA ARG A 46 -2.47 1.53 -2.67
C ARG A 46 -1.92 0.24 -2.08
N VAL A 47 -1.64 0.24 -0.78
CA VAL A 47 -1.30 -0.95 0.03
C VAL A 47 -2.04 -0.90 1.38
N GLY A 48 -2.36 -2.06 1.96
CA GLY A 48 -2.99 -2.17 3.29
C GLY A 48 -4.48 -1.77 3.36
N PHE A 49 -4.91 -1.34 4.54
CA PHE A 49 -6.31 -1.04 4.87
C PHE A 49 -6.80 0.31 4.32
N ASN A 50 -8.13 0.47 4.19
CA ASN A 50 -8.78 1.76 3.94
C ASN A 50 -9.62 2.14 5.15
N GLU A 51 -10.02 3.40 5.22
CA GLU A 51 -10.90 3.90 6.28
C GLU A 51 -12.19 3.07 6.39
N LYS A 52 -12.79 2.68 5.25
CA LYS A 52 -13.98 1.81 5.25
C LYS A 52 -13.71 0.43 5.87
N HIS A 53 -12.52 -0.15 5.70
CA HIS A 53 -12.15 -1.41 6.35
C HIS A 53 -11.91 -1.20 7.83
N CYS A 54 -11.20 -0.14 8.21
CA CYS A 54 -10.96 0.19 9.62
C CYS A 54 -12.29 0.42 10.36
N GLN A 55 -13.25 1.11 9.74
CA GLN A 55 -14.61 1.29 10.27
C GLN A 55 -15.35 -0.03 10.41
N LYS A 56 -15.29 -0.92 9.40
CA LYS A 56 -15.91 -2.25 9.48
C LYS A 56 -15.31 -3.15 10.55
N LEU A 57 -14.02 -3.03 10.79
CA LEU A 57 -13.28 -3.79 11.80
C LEU A 57 -13.26 -3.12 13.17
N ASN A 58 -13.90 -1.95 13.29
CA ASN A 58 -13.94 -1.12 14.50
C ASN A 58 -12.55 -0.83 15.10
N ILE A 59 -11.56 -0.57 14.23
CA ILE A 59 -10.18 -0.23 14.63
C ILE A 59 -10.08 1.29 14.78
N ALA A 60 -9.55 1.77 15.90
CA ALA A 60 -9.25 3.19 16.08
C ALA A 60 -8.09 3.61 15.16
N TYR A 61 -8.36 4.53 14.22
CA TYR A 61 -7.38 4.96 13.22
C TYR A 61 -7.30 6.48 13.11
N LEU A 62 -6.13 7.00 12.74
CA LEU A 62 -5.95 8.36 12.23
C LEU A 62 -5.67 8.32 10.74
N ALA A 63 -6.17 9.32 10.02
CA ALA A 63 -5.93 9.50 8.60
C ALA A 63 -5.23 10.83 8.35
N ALA A 64 -4.02 10.78 7.78
CA ALA A 64 -3.28 11.96 7.35
C ALA A 64 -3.33 12.07 5.82
N LYS A 65 -3.65 13.25 5.30
CA LYS A 65 -3.65 13.54 3.86
C LYS A 65 -2.71 14.70 3.56
N VAL A 66 -1.78 14.47 2.64
CA VAL A 66 -0.86 15.49 2.12
C VAL A 66 -1.10 15.62 0.63
N THR A 67 -1.37 16.83 0.19
CA THR A 67 -1.54 17.17 -1.23
C THR A 67 -0.20 17.62 -1.82
N TYR A 68 0.02 17.34 -3.10
CA TYR A 68 1.32 17.56 -3.75
C TYR A 68 1.63 19.04 -4.02
N ASP A 69 0.68 19.96 -3.89
CA ASP A 69 0.95 21.40 -3.89
C ASP A 69 1.87 21.84 -2.74
N LYS A 70 1.92 21.07 -1.64
CA LYS A 70 2.71 21.38 -0.45
C LYS A 70 4.12 20.80 -0.47
N ILE A 71 4.46 20.01 -1.49
CA ILE A 71 5.76 19.33 -1.57
C ILE A 71 6.62 20.06 -2.61
N SER A 72 7.72 20.67 -2.17
CA SER A 72 8.61 21.45 -3.04
C SER A 72 9.13 20.69 -4.26
N ARG A 73 9.33 19.37 -4.15
CA ARG A 73 9.74 18.51 -5.26
C ARG A 73 8.69 18.44 -6.37
N THR A 74 7.41 18.25 -6.03
CA THR A 74 6.32 18.18 -7.01
C THR A 74 6.02 19.55 -7.59
N VAL A 75 6.27 20.61 -6.81
CA VAL A 75 6.23 21.99 -7.28
C VAL A 75 7.28 22.26 -8.34
N ALA A 76 8.53 21.89 -8.08
CA ALA A 76 9.62 22.05 -9.05
C ALA A 76 9.45 21.17 -10.31
N ALA A 77 8.77 20.02 -10.17
CA ALA A 77 8.52 19.08 -11.28
C ALA A 77 7.26 19.41 -12.09
N ASP A 78 6.57 20.51 -11.78
CA ASP A 78 5.29 20.92 -12.39
C ASP A 78 4.24 19.80 -12.42
N ASN A 79 4.20 18.98 -11.36
CA ASN A 79 3.30 17.84 -11.25
C ASN A 79 2.58 17.84 -9.91
N MET A 80 1.69 18.82 -9.78
CA MET A 80 1.02 19.17 -8.53
C MET A 80 -0.23 18.36 -8.23
N ASP A 81 -0.86 17.74 -9.24
CA ASP A 81 -2.11 17.06 -8.94
C ASP A 81 -1.83 15.74 -8.21
N GLY A 82 -2.79 15.34 -7.39
CA GLY A 82 -2.71 14.12 -6.59
C GLY A 82 -2.50 14.38 -5.11
N PHE A 83 -2.36 13.29 -4.38
CA PHE A 83 -2.23 13.31 -2.93
C PHE A 83 -1.64 12.00 -2.42
N LEU A 84 -1.05 12.07 -1.24
CA LEU A 84 -0.65 10.94 -0.41
C LEU A 84 -1.58 10.88 0.80
N LYS A 85 -2.08 9.69 1.11
CA LYS A 85 -2.91 9.41 2.27
C LYS A 85 -2.32 8.24 3.05
N LEU A 86 -2.16 8.46 4.35
CA LEU A 86 -1.66 7.47 5.31
C LEU A 86 -2.75 7.17 6.33
N ILE A 87 -2.89 5.89 6.67
CA ILE A 87 -3.77 5.42 7.73
C ILE A 87 -2.88 4.77 8.78
N VAL A 88 -2.97 5.27 10.00
CA VAL A 88 -2.18 4.79 11.15
C VAL A 88 -3.10 4.44 12.31
N THR A 89 -2.65 3.55 13.18
CA THR A 89 -3.39 3.15 14.39
C THR A 89 -3.28 4.23 15.47
N ASN A 90 -4.32 4.39 16.30
CA ASN A 90 -4.35 5.35 17.41
C ASN A 90 -3.86 4.77 18.76
N ASP A 91 -2.96 3.78 18.72
CA ASP A 91 -2.53 3.04 19.92
C ASP A 91 -1.19 3.55 20.48
N GLY A 92 -0.85 4.82 20.22
CA GLY A 92 0.39 5.48 20.67
C GLY A 92 1.67 5.06 19.93
N THR A 93 1.71 3.86 19.36
CA THR A 93 2.82 3.37 18.50
C THR A 93 2.71 3.84 17.04
N TYR A 94 1.54 4.35 16.63
CA TYR A 94 1.25 4.85 15.28
C TYR A 94 1.70 3.90 14.16
N THR A 95 1.39 2.61 14.30
CA THR A 95 1.68 1.62 13.26
C THR A 95 0.93 1.95 11.96
N ILE A 96 1.60 1.81 10.83
CA ILE A 96 1.01 2.09 9.52
C ILE A 96 0.10 0.92 9.15
N LEU A 97 -1.18 1.21 8.92
CA LEU A 97 -2.19 0.23 8.50
C LEU A 97 -2.36 0.23 6.98
N GLY A 98 -2.07 1.35 6.32
CA GLY A 98 -2.21 1.45 4.88
C GLY A 98 -1.73 2.78 4.30
N VAL A 99 -1.31 2.72 3.04
CA VAL A 99 -0.83 3.87 2.26
C VAL A 99 -1.58 3.92 0.94
N CYS A 100 -2.01 5.10 0.54
CA CYS A 100 -2.64 5.36 -0.74
C CYS A 100 -2.01 6.60 -1.37
N ALA A 101 -1.54 6.49 -2.60
CA ALA A 101 -0.93 7.60 -3.33
C ALA A 101 -1.55 7.73 -4.72
N VAL A 102 -1.78 8.96 -5.15
CA VAL A 102 -2.29 9.30 -6.48
C VAL A 102 -1.35 10.31 -7.11
N GLY A 103 -0.85 10.03 -8.31
CA GLY A 103 0.05 10.91 -9.08
C GLY A 103 1.31 10.19 -9.60
N ALA A 104 2.21 10.93 -10.24
CA ALA A 104 3.30 10.34 -11.05
C ALA A 104 4.31 9.45 -10.28
N SER A 105 4.45 9.62 -8.97
CA SER A 105 5.36 8.81 -8.12
C SER A 105 4.64 7.85 -7.17
N SER A 106 3.37 7.53 -7.44
CA SER A 106 2.55 6.74 -6.50
C SER A 106 3.04 5.30 -6.32
N SER A 107 3.54 4.65 -7.36
CA SER A 107 4.05 3.27 -7.31
C SER A 107 5.21 3.11 -6.32
N THR A 108 6.20 4.01 -6.39
CA THR A 108 7.37 4.00 -5.51
C THR A 108 6.99 4.27 -4.06
N LEU A 109 6.12 5.26 -3.82
CA LEU A 109 5.65 5.60 -2.47
C LEU A 109 4.94 4.43 -1.79
N VAL A 110 4.10 3.71 -2.55
CA VAL A 110 3.37 2.56 -2.02
C VAL A 110 4.28 1.36 -1.82
N ASN A 111 5.30 1.17 -2.65
CA ASN A 111 6.30 0.15 -2.42
C ASN A 111 7.08 0.41 -1.12
N ILE A 112 7.49 1.65 -0.86
CA ILE A 112 8.14 2.02 0.42
C ILE A 112 7.17 1.79 1.59
N GLY A 113 5.92 2.21 1.43
CA GLY A 113 4.87 1.97 2.42
C GLY A 113 4.66 0.49 2.73
N SER A 114 4.80 -0.40 1.74
CA SER A 114 4.67 -1.85 1.94
C SER A 114 5.79 -2.46 2.79
N VAL A 115 6.98 -1.84 2.84
CA VAL A 115 8.07 -2.32 3.71
C VAL A 115 7.85 -1.90 5.16
N ALA A 116 7.09 -0.82 5.37
CA ALA A 116 6.83 -0.27 6.70
C ALA A 116 5.59 -0.87 7.38
N ILE A 117 4.79 -1.67 6.65
CA ILE A 117 3.60 -2.39 7.14
C ILE A 117 3.99 -3.84 7.44
#